data_AF-A0A8S1ZP69-F1
#
_entry.id   AF-A0A8S1ZP69-F1
#
_cell.length_a   1.000
_cell.length_b   1.000
_cell.length_c   1.000
_cell.angle_alpha   90.00
_cell.angle_beta   90.00
_cell.angle_gamma   90.00
#
_symmetry.space_group_name_H-M   'P 1'
#
loop_
_entity.id
_entity.type
_entity.pdbx_description
1 polymer ?
#
loop_
_entity_poly.entity_id
_entity_poly.type
_entity_poly.pdbx_seq_one_letter_code
_entity_poly.pdbx_strand_id
1 'polypeptide(L)'
;MGKSKRTKMGKSKKKDLNQSLITHPSNIVDTLQLYPNASPTVEKVHWDYVLHISDYLSTQATKVRMLWTGESPKAESLTETMESYFNALQGFLLCFHGSTLGAGPTLSSIIHGSVKKIVDSSFRLFQGSVSLYEGSYEKGEKPSIPQLSGAVLEACFSFKKVPTTNLVAIGSAISQVSVSMKDVLNEMNKVKPACPSRECEASGDDFSPEQIEVAKMVADIASEAMMVIIVIRVITRTMEEEHPKENSGFVDSLEKLLKLCQRNGVLIEELGTFVYHPPLKIDKMIQTVKILEGNLDEVEAQVKHMKRSSNAFPGVCRKLRDAIKLMEVELEKRKHLNQILVSHQNTIYNTLQLFDPTASPTEEKVNWNDVLKCLINSLNKHP
;
A
#
# COMPACT_ATOMS: atom_id res chain seq x y z
N MET A 1 -8.95 -58.76 10.90
CA MET A 1 -9.59 -57.74 11.77
C MET A 1 -8.73 -56.50 12.11
N GLY A 2 -7.43 -56.43 11.82
CA GLY A 2 -6.56 -55.30 12.24
C GLY A 2 -6.65 -53.98 11.42
N LYS A 3 -7.06 -54.02 10.14
CA LYS A 3 -7.08 -52.82 9.28
C LYS A 3 -8.24 -51.85 9.57
N SER A 4 -9.41 -52.35 9.99
CA SER A 4 -10.62 -51.54 10.26
C SER A 4 -10.57 -50.82 11.62
N LYS A 5 -9.98 -51.42 12.65
CA LYS A 5 -9.76 -50.76 13.96
C LYS A 5 -8.74 -49.63 13.87
N ARG A 6 -7.64 -49.80 13.12
CA ARG A 6 -6.63 -48.74 12.87
C ARG A 6 -7.19 -47.54 12.11
N THR A 7 -8.04 -47.77 11.11
CA THR A 7 -8.67 -46.68 10.33
C THR A 7 -9.76 -45.94 11.10
N LYS A 8 -10.51 -46.62 11.99
CA LYS A 8 -11.48 -45.96 12.90
C LYS A 8 -10.80 -45.10 13.97
N MET A 9 -9.72 -45.62 14.57
CA MET A 9 -8.95 -44.93 15.62
C MET A 9 -8.18 -43.73 15.07
N GLY A 10 -7.67 -43.84 13.84
CA GLY A 10 -7.10 -42.70 13.11
C GLY A 10 -8.13 -41.63 12.76
N LYS A 11 -9.42 -41.96 12.55
CA LYS A 11 -10.48 -40.97 12.26
C LYS A 11 -10.97 -40.20 13.49
N SER A 12 -10.97 -40.79 14.69
CA SER A 12 -11.36 -40.07 15.92
C SER A 12 -10.27 -39.08 16.34
N LYS A 13 -9.01 -39.53 16.41
CA LYS A 13 -7.86 -38.65 16.75
C LYS A 13 -7.72 -37.45 15.79
N LYS A 14 -8.17 -37.59 14.54
CA LYS A 14 -8.25 -36.50 13.53
C LYS A 14 -9.29 -35.44 13.88
N LYS A 15 -10.50 -35.86 14.24
CA LYS A 15 -11.58 -34.94 14.61
C LYS A 15 -11.23 -34.15 15.88
N ASP A 16 -10.53 -34.78 16.81
CA ASP A 16 -10.10 -34.17 18.06
C ASP A 16 -9.06 -33.05 17.83
N LEU A 17 -8.09 -33.27 16.93
CA LEU A 17 -7.10 -32.25 16.53
C LEU A 17 -7.74 -31.04 15.85
N ASN A 18 -8.67 -31.28 14.92
CA ASN A 18 -9.37 -30.20 14.22
C ASN A 18 -10.27 -29.40 15.18
N GLN A 19 -10.96 -30.09 16.10
CA GLN A 19 -11.76 -29.44 17.14
C GLN A 19 -10.91 -28.56 18.08
N SER A 20 -9.74 -29.06 18.49
CA SER A 20 -8.79 -28.29 19.31
C SER A 20 -8.29 -27.05 18.54
N LEU A 21 -7.93 -27.19 17.27
CA LEU A 21 -7.50 -26.08 16.40
C LEU A 21 -8.58 -25.01 16.20
N ILE A 22 -9.86 -25.37 16.14
CA ILE A 22 -10.98 -24.42 15.99
C ILE A 22 -11.29 -23.68 17.30
N THR A 23 -11.03 -24.31 18.44
CA THR A 23 -11.34 -23.75 19.77
C THR A 23 -10.41 -22.58 20.13
N HIS A 24 -9.13 -22.66 19.80
CA HIS A 24 -8.14 -21.62 20.10
C HIS A 24 -8.35 -20.25 19.42
N PRO A 25 -8.65 -20.15 18.10
CA PRO A 25 -8.93 -18.87 17.45
C PRO A 25 -10.16 -18.19 18.00
N SER A 26 -11.21 -18.95 18.33
CA SER A 26 -12.44 -18.40 18.93
C SER A 26 -12.14 -17.74 20.28
N ASN A 27 -11.39 -18.43 21.15
CA ASN A 27 -10.97 -17.88 22.43
C ASN A 27 -10.06 -16.64 22.30
N ILE A 28 -9.18 -16.60 21.29
CA ILE A 28 -8.30 -15.45 21.03
C ILE A 28 -9.12 -14.24 20.55
N VAL A 29 -10.09 -14.44 19.67
CA VAL A 29 -10.98 -13.37 19.19
C VAL A 29 -11.85 -12.83 20.33
N ASP A 30 -12.41 -13.72 21.16
CA ASP A 30 -13.21 -13.32 22.33
C ASP A 30 -12.38 -12.55 23.35
N THR A 31 -11.14 -13.00 23.58
CA THR A 31 -10.16 -12.29 24.41
C THR A 31 -9.93 -10.88 23.85
N LEU A 32 -9.66 -10.76 22.54
CA LEU A 32 -9.39 -9.47 21.88
C LEU A 32 -10.58 -8.49 21.86
N GLN A 33 -11.82 -9.00 21.83
CA GLN A 33 -13.04 -8.17 21.79
C GLN A 33 -13.40 -7.52 23.14
N LEU A 34 -12.88 -8.03 24.26
CA LEU A 34 -13.15 -7.48 25.59
C LEU A 34 -12.34 -6.21 25.93
N TYR A 35 -11.36 -5.84 25.08
CA TYR A 35 -10.35 -4.82 25.40
C TYR A 35 -10.63 -3.33 25.11
N PRO A 36 -11.63 -2.89 24.34
CA PRO A 36 -11.88 -1.46 24.14
C PRO A 36 -12.16 -0.66 25.43
N ASN A 37 -12.37 -1.33 26.57
CA ASN A 37 -12.85 -0.74 27.82
C ASN A 37 -11.82 -0.73 28.97
N ALA A 38 -10.53 -0.99 28.73
CA ALA A 38 -9.54 -1.04 29.81
C ALA A 38 -9.17 0.37 30.34
N SER A 39 -9.22 0.52 31.67
CA SER A 39 -8.93 1.77 32.41
C SER A 39 -7.46 2.22 32.24
N PRO A 40 -7.16 3.54 32.17
CA PRO A 40 -5.81 4.07 32.01
C PRO A 40 -4.88 3.87 33.24
N THR A 41 -5.35 3.19 34.29
CA THR A 41 -4.62 2.92 35.53
C THR A 41 -3.82 1.61 35.53
N VAL A 42 -3.80 0.85 34.43
CA VAL A 42 -3.07 -0.41 34.34
C VAL A 42 -1.57 -0.16 34.14
N GLU A 43 -0.75 -0.77 34.99
CA GLU A 43 0.71 -0.72 34.92
C GLU A 43 1.19 -1.23 33.54
N LYS A 44 1.96 -0.39 32.83
CA LYS A 44 2.42 -0.70 31.48
C LYS A 44 3.39 -1.88 31.51
N VAL A 45 3.02 -2.97 30.83
CA VAL A 45 3.88 -4.14 30.70
C VAL A 45 5.18 -3.75 29.96
N HIS A 46 6.34 -4.12 30.49
CA HIS A 46 7.63 -3.81 29.86
C HIS A 46 7.77 -4.54 28.51
N TRP A 47 8.24 -3.83 27.48
CA TRP A 47 8.33 -4.35 26.10
C TRP A 47 9.20 -5.61 25.98
N ASP A 48 10.22 -5.74 26.84
CA ASP A 48 11.09 -6.93 26.86
C ASP A 48 10.33 -8.22 27.15
N TYR A 49 9.25 -8.18 27.93
CA TYR A 49 8.40 -9.35 28.15
C TYR A 49 7.71 -9.78 26.84
N VAL A 50 7.26 -8.81 26.04
CA VAL A 50 6.63 -9.07 24.74
C VAL A 50 7.64 -9.73 23.78
N LEU A 51 8.88 -9.21 23.75
CA LEU A 51 9.96 -9.79 22.95
C LEU A 51 10.33 -11.20 23.40
N HIS A 52 10.40 -11.43 24.72
CA HIS A 52 10.69 -12.75 25.27
C HIS A 52 9.62 -13.78 24.91
N ILE A 53 8.34 -13.43 24.98
CA ILE A 53 7.27 -14.36 24.57
C ILE A 53 7.31 -14.59 23.05
N SER A 54 7.63 -13.58 22.25
CA SER A 54 7.86 -13.77 20.80
C SER A 54 8.99 -14.77 20.51
N ASP A 55 10.09 -14.74 21.29
CA ASP A 55 11.17 -15.73 21.17
C ASP A 55 10.75 -17.13 21.60
N TYR A 56 9.91 -17.21 22.63
CA TYR A 56 9.30 -18.46 23.03
C TYR A 56 8.40 -19.04 21.94
N LEU A 57 7.59 -18.23 21.25
CA LEU A 57 6.77 -18.66 20.11
C LEU A 57 7.62 -19.20 18.96
N SER A 58 8.71 -18.50 18.62
CA SER A 58 9.69 -18.96 17.62
C SER A 58 10.31 -20.33 17.99
N THR A 59 10.66 -20.49 19.26
CA THR A 59 11.18 -21.76 19.81
C THR A 59 10.13 -22.88 19.71
N GLN A 60 8.86 -22.59 20.04
CA GLN A 60 7.77 -23.55 19.94
C GLN A 60 7.47 -23.94 18.48
N ALA A 61 7.51 -22.99 17.54
CA ALA A 61 7.38 -23.28 16.11
C ALA A 61 8.50 -24.20 15.59
N THR A 62 9.70 -24.09 16.16
CA THR A 62 10.82 -25.00 15.87
C THR A 62 10.55 -26.42 16.42
N LYS A 63 9.97 -26.54 17.62
CA LYS A 63 9.55 -27.84 18.17
C LYS A 63 8.49 -28.50 17.30
N VAL A 64 7.49 -27.76 16.81
CA VAL A 64 6.50 -28.28 15.85
C VAL A 64 7.19 -28.82 14.60
N ARG A 65 8.15 -28.07 14.04
CA ARG A 65 8.95 -28.55 12.89
C ARG A 65 9.67 -29.86 13.20
N MET A 66 10.28 -29.98 14.38
CA MET A 66 10.99 -31.20 14.81
C MET A 66 10.04 -32.39 15.00
N LEU A 67 8.78 -32.19 15.41
CA LEU A 67 7.80 -33.28 15.47
C LEU A 67 7.54 -33.93 14.10
N TRP A 68 7.74 -33.17 13.02
CA TRP A 68 7.54 -33.63 11.66
C TRP A 68 8.83 -34.07 10.95
N THR A 69 9.97 -34.15 11.66
CA THR A 69 11.19 -34.74 11.09
C THR A 69 11.13 -36.27 11.17
N GLY A 70 11.01 -36.93 10.01
CA GLY A 70 10.95 -38.39 9.92
C GLY A 70 9.52 -38.90 9.69
N GLU A 71 9.03 -39.74 10.60
CA GLU A 71 7.67 -40.29 10.54
C GLU A 71 6.60 -39.30 11.04
N SER A 72 5.33 -39.58 10.76
CA SER A 72 4.22 -38.77 11.27
C SER A 72 4.20 -38.76 12.82
N PRO A 73 4.03 -37.59 13.46
CA PRO A 73 4.02 -37.50 14.92
C PRO A 73 2.84 -38.25 15.55
N LYS A 74 2.90 -38.52 16.85
CA LYS A 74 1.74 -38.99 17.60
C LYS A 74 0.72 -37.85 17.73
N ALA A 75 -0.57 -38.15 17.61
CA ALA A 75 -1.63 -37.15 17.75
C ALA A 75 -1.54 -36.42 19.10
N GLU A 76 -1.35 -37.15 20.19
CA GLU A 76 -1.22 -36.59 21.55
C GLU A 76 -0.09 -35.56 21.64
N SER A 77 1.10 -35.89 21.12
CA SER A 77 2.24 -34.96 21.10
C SER A 77 1.98 -33.72 20.26
N LEU A 78 1.22 -33.84 19.16
CA LEU A 78 0.83 -32.70 18.33
C LEU A 78 -0.21 -31.83 19.05
N THR A 79 -1.20 -32.44 19.72
CA THR A 79 -2.21 -31.73 20.51
C THR A 79 -1.57 -30.96 21.66
N GLU A 80 -0.72 -31.60 22.47
CA GLU A 80 -0.03 -30.96 23.61
C GLU A 80 0.83 -29.77 23.14
N THR A 81 1.53 -29.93 22.01
CA THR A 81 2.34 -28.85 21.44
C THR A 81 1.47 -27.70 20.95
N MET A 82 0.32 -28.00 20.34
CA MET A 82 -0.63 -27.00 19.88
C MET A 82 -1.24 -26.22 21.04
N GLU A 83 -1.68 -26.90 22.11
CA GLU A 83 -2.20 -26.26 23.32
C GLU A 83 -1.14 -25.36 23.98
N SER A 84 0.08 -25.88 24.16
CA SER A 84 1.19 -25.10 24.73
C SER A 84 1.50 -23.85 23.89
N TYR A 85 1.49 -23.99 22.57
CA TYR A 85 1.74 -22.89 21.65
C TYR A 85 0.63 -21.82 21.74
N PHE A 86 -0.63 -22.21 21.63
CA PHE A 86 -1.73 -21.25 21.63
C PHE A 86 -1.93 -20.56 22.98
N ASN A 87 -1.64 -21.24 24.10
CA ASN A 87 -1.58 -20.60 25.41
C ASN A 87 -0.50 -19.52 25.46
N ALA A 88 0.69 -19.80 24.90
CA ALA A 88 1.75 -18.79 24.81
C ALA A 88 1.40 -17.65 23.84
N LEU A 89 0.71 -17.95 22.74
CA LEU A 89 0.24 -16.93 21.80
C LEU A 89 -0.82 -16.02 22.45
N GLN A 90 -1.70 -16.57 23.27
CA GLN A 90 -2.64 -15.78 24.07
C GLN A 90 -1.90 -14.90 25.09
N GLY A 91 -0.91 -15.45 25.80
CA GLY A 91 -0.04 -14.68 26.70
C GLY A 91 0.71 -13.55 25.98
N PHE A 92 1.22 -13.82 24.78
CA PHE A 92 1.84 -12.81 23.92
C PHE A 92 0.88 -11.67 23.61
N LEU A 93 -0.35 -11.97 23.20
CA LEU A 93 -1.36 -10.96 22.87
C LEU A 93 -1.76 -10.11 24.09
N LEU A 94 -1.85 -10.72 25.28
CA LEU A 94 -2.11 -10.01 26.53
C LEU A 94 -0.97 -9.04 26.88
N CYS A 95 0.27 -9.50 26.85
CA CYS A 95 1.44 -8.67 27.13
C CYS A 95 1.59 -7.54 26.10
N PHE A 96 1.39 -7.85 24.81
CA PHE A 96 1.38 -6.86 23.73
C PHE A 96 0.36 -5.75 23.99
N HIS A 97 -0.87 -6.11 24.36
CA HIS A 97 -1.91 -5.12 24.64
C HIS A 97 -1.50 -4.22 25.80
N GLY A 98 -1.03 -4.79 26.91
CA GLY A 98 -0.56 -4.03 28.07
C GLY A 98 0.63 -3.10 27.75
N SER A 99 1.54 -3.51 26.87
CA SER A 99 2.69 -2.69 26.46
C SER A 99 2.36 -1.58 25.46
N THR A 100 1.24 -1.69 24.74
CA THR A 100 0.81 -0.70 23.74
C THR A 100 -0.20 0.30 24.27
N LEU A 101 -0.57 0.22 25.56
CA LEU A 101 -1.36 1.25 26.22
C LEU A 101 -0.66 2.61 26.12
N GLY A 102 -1.38 3.58 25.55
CA GLY A 102 -0.87 4.94 25.31
C GLY A 102 0.13 5.06 24.15
N ALA A 103 0.34 4.00 23.35
CA ALA A 103 1.12 4.11 22.12
C ALA A 103 0.41 5.05 21.13
N GLY A 104 1.17 5.92 20.46
CA GLY A 104 0.62 6.74 19.39
C GLY A 104 0.11 5.91 18.20
N PRO A 105 -0.74 6.50 17.35
CA PRO A 105 -1.49 5.74 16.36
C PRO A 105 -0.60 5.05 15.32
N THR A 106 0.51 5.68 14.91
CA THR A 106 1.43 5.06 13.95
C THR A 106 2.15 3.85 14.54
N LEU A 107 2.71 3.95 15.75
CA LEU A 107 3.32 2.83 16.45
C LEU A 107 2.34 1.69 16.66
N SER A 108 1.14 2.01 17.16
CA SER A 108 0.07 1.03 17.37
C SER A 108 -0.24 0.27 16.08
N SER A 109 -0.39 0.98 14.96
CA SER A 109 -0.64 0.37 13.65
C SER A 109 0.49 -0.56 13.19
N ILE A 110 1.77 -0.15 13.34
CA ILE A 110 2.92 -0.97 12.93
C ILE A 110 3.03 -2.23 13.80
N ILE A 111 2.86 -2.09 15.12
CA ILE A 111 2.89 -3.24 16.03
C ILE A 111 1.74 -4.18 15.73
N HIS A 112 0.50 -3.67 15.58
CA HIS A 112 -0.67 -4.50 15.24
C HIS A 112 -0.47 -5.28 13.95
N GLY A 113 0.07 -4.65 12.90
CA GLY A 113 0.39 -5.34 11.65
C GLY A 113 1.41 -6.46 11.83
N SER A 114 2.41 -6.25 12.69
CA SER A 114 3.44 -7.25 12.99
C SER A 114 2.91 -8.41 13.84
N VAL A 115 2.10 -8.12 14.87
CA VAL A 115 1.38 -9.11 15.68
C VAL A 115 0.46 -9.95 14.81
N LYS A 116 -0.29 -9.33 13.90
CA LYS A 116 -1.16 -10.04 12.95
C LYS A 116 -0.37 -11.04 12.11
N LYS A 117 0.82 -10.69 11.62
CA LYS A 117 1.69 -11.64 10.88
C LYS A 117 2.10 -12.84 11.73
N ILE A 118 2.44 -12.63 13.00
CA ILE A 118 2.75 -13.75 13.93
C ILE A 118 1.52 -14.64 14.10
N VAL A 119 0.34 -14.05 14.34
CA VAL A 119 -0.90 -14.79 14.50
C VAL A 119 -1.25 -15.58 13.24
N ASP A 120 -1.26 -14.94 12.08
CA ASP A 120 -1.61 -15.56 10.79
C ASP A 120 -0.65 -16.69 10.42
N SER A 121 0.67 -16.49 10.59
CA SER A 121 1.67 -17.52 10.34
C SER A 121 1.56 -18.70 11.32
N SER A 122 1.27 -18.41 12.59
CA SER A 122 1.01 -19.44 13.61
C SER A 122 -0.18 -20.31 13.24
N PHE A 123 -1.31 -19.70 12.87
CA PHE A 123 -2.49 -20.43 12.42
C PHE A 123 -2.20 -21.28 11.19
N ARG A 124 -1.50 -20.73 10.18
CA ARG A 124 -1.10 -21.48 8.99
C ARG A 124 -0.22 -22.68 9.31
N LEU A 125 0.70 -22.57 10.28
CA LEU A 125 1.55 -23.69 10.72
C LEU A 125 0.71 -24.84 11.30
N PHE A 126 -0.23 -24.56 12.19
CA PHE A 126 -1.05 -25.60 12.80
C PHE A 126 -2.13 -26.14 11.85
N GLN A 127 -2.73 -25.29 11.01
CA GLN A 127 -3.61 -25.74 9.92
C GLN A 127 -2.88 -26.69 8.97
N GLY A 128 -1.66 -26.34 8.56
CA GLY A 128 -0.82 -27.21 7.73
C GLY A 128 -0.44 -28.51 8.44
N SER A 129 -0.16 -28.47 9.73
CA SER A 129 0.14 -29.65 10.56
C SER A 129 -1.07 -30.60 10.65
N VAL A 130 -2.26 -30.07 10.93
CA VAL A 130 -3.50 -30.86 10.99
C VAL A 130 -3.85 -31.43 9.60
N SER A 131 -3.71 -30.64 8.54
CA SER A 131 -3.97 -31.10 7.16
C SER A 131 -3.03 -32.23 6.73
N LEU A 132 -1.74 -32.15 7.10
CA LEU A 132 -0.79 -33.24 6.89
C LEU A 132 -1.20 -34.51 7.64
N TYR A 133 -1.66 -34.34 8.88
CA TYR A 133 -2.08 -35.44 9.75
C TYR A 133 -3.35 -36.13 9.25
N GLU A 134 -4.31 -35.34 8.78
CA GLU A 134 -5.57 -35.81 8.22
C GLU A 134 -5.38 -36.43 6.83
N GLY A 135 -4.39 -35.96 6.07
CA GLY A 135 -4.24 -36.21 4.64
C GLY A 135 -5.21 -35.38 3.80
N SER A 136 -5.69 -34.25 4.33
CA SER A 136 -6.74 -33.39 3.78
C SER A 136 -6.14 -32.19 3.03
N TYR A 137 -5.37 -32.46 1.97
CA TYR A 137 -4.80 -31.41 1.11
C TYR A 137 -5.04 -31.74 -0.37
N GLU A 138 -5.21 -30.70 -1.19
CA GLU A 138 -5.39 -30.86 -2.63
C GLU A 138 -4.11 -31.39 -3.30
N LYS A 139 -4.29 -32.02 -4.47
CA LYS A 139 -3.20 -32.70 -5.17
C LYS A 139 -2.20 -31.66 -5.70
N GLY A 140 -1.05 -31.56 -5.04
CA GLY A 140 -0.01 -30.57 -5.34
C GLY A 140 0.16 -29.50 -4.26
N GLU A 141 -0.78 -29.39 -3.33
CA GLU A 141 -0.79 -28.37 -2.26
C GLU A 141 -0.36 -28.93 -0.90
N LYS A 142 0.50 -29.95 -0.91
CA LYS A 142 0.95 -30.57 0.34
C LYS A 142 1.66 -29.51 1.21
N PRO A 143 1.16 -29.23 2.43
CA PRO A 143 1.78 -28.24 3.30
C PRO A 143 3.23 -28.60 3.63
N SER A 144 4.12 -27.61 3.58
CA SER A 144 5.52 -27.77 3.98
C SER A 144 5.70 -27.24 5.39
N ILE A 145 5.74 -28.14 6.38
CA ILE A 145 5.97 -27.77 7.79
C ILE A 145 7.26 -26.95 7.97
N PRO A 146 8.39 -27.26 7.30
CA PRO A 146 9.58 -26.41 7.37
C PRO A 146 9.34 -24.98 6.89
N GLN A 147 8.61 -24.78 5.78
CA GLN A 147 8.31 -23.43 5.27
C GLN A 147 7.33 -22.69 6.19
N LEU A 148 6.29 -23.36 6.66
CA LEU A 148 5.30 -22.77 7.57
C LEU A 148 5.93 -22.36 8.91
N SER A 149 6.79 -23.21 9.47
CA SER A 149 7.57 -22.89 10.66
C SER A 149 8.52 -21.72 10.39
N GLY A 150 9.21 -21.73 9.24
CA GLY A 150 10.05 -20.63 8.78
C GLY A 150 9.33 -19.28 8.73
N ALA A 151 8.07 -19.26 8.29
CA ALA A 151 7.26 -18.04 8.25
C ALA A 151 6.96 -17.48 9.66
N VAL A 152 6.75 -18.35 10.66
CA VAL A 152 6.59 -17.91 12.06
C VAL A 152 7.90 -17.33 12.59
N LEU A 153 9.02 -18.02 12.34
CA LEU A 153 10.35 -17.56 12.75
C LEU A 153 10.67 -16.18 12.15
N GLU A 154 10.39 -16.00 10.86
CA GLU A 154 10.57 -14.73 10.17
C GLU A 154 9.67 -13.64 10.77
N ALA A 155 8.39 -13.92 11.03
CA ALA A 155 7.47 -12.97 11.65
C ALA A 155 7.96 -12.54 13.05
N CYS A 156 8.38 -13.47 13.89
CA CYS A 156 8.95 -13.20 15.21
C CYS A 156 10.27 -12.40 15.11
N PHE A 157 11.12 -12.71 14.13
CA PHE A 157 12.37 -11.99 13.91
C PHE A 157 12.12 -10.54 13.43
N SER A 158 11.18 -10.35 12.51
CA SER A 158 10.76 -9.03 12.06
C SER A 158 10.13 -8.21 13.18
N PHE A 159 9.36 -8.85 14.07
CA PHE A 159 8.74 -8.19 15.21
C PHE A 159 9.76 -7.53 16.15
N LYS A 160 10.95 -8.11 16.32
CA LYS A 160 12.04 -7.50 17.10
C LYS A 160 12.56 -6.18 16.54
N LYS A 161 12.33 -5.91 15.25
CA LYS A 161 12.76 -4.68 14.57
C LYS A 161 11.69 -3.60 14.59
N VAL A 162 10.53 -3.88 15.18
CA VAL A 162 9.45 -2.90 15.29
C VAL A 162 9.91 -1.75 16.19
N PRO A 163 9.64 -0.49 15.81
CA PRO A 163 9.92 0.68 16.63
C PRO A 163 9.36 0.54 18.05
N THR A 164 10.05 1.13 19.03
CA THR A 164 9.63 1.10 20.45
C THR A 164 8.96 2.40 20.90
N THR A 165 9.04 3.47 20.10
CA THR A 165 8.42 4.77 20.35
C THR A 165 7.66 5.25 19.13
N ASN A 166 6.67 6.14 19.34
CA ASN A 166 5.85 6.63 18.24
C ASN A 166 6.63 7.51 17.27
N LEU A 167 7.61 8.22 17.81
CA LEU A 167 8.47 9.10 17.04
C LEU A 167 9.31 8.32 16.01
N VAL A 168 9.96 7.24 16.44
CA VAL A 168 10.74 6.35 15.55
C VAL A 168 9.82 5.66 14.53
N ALA A 169 8.60 5.31 14.95
CA ALA A 169 7.58 4.75 14.06
C ALA A 169 7.19 5.72 12.94
N ILE A 170 6.95 6.99 13.28
CA ILE A 170 6.66 8.05 12.32
C ILE A 170 7.84 8.27 11.37
N GLY A 171 9.06 8.42 11.89
CA GLY A 171 10.26 8.61 11.06
C GLY A 171 10.50 7.46 10.08
N SER A 172 10.23 6.23 10.51
CA SER A 172 10.27 5.03 9.65
C SER A 172 9.19 5.07 8.58
N ALA A 173 7.96 5.44 8.93
CA ALA A 173 6.85 5.54 7.97
C ALA A 173 7.07 6.65 6.93
N ILE A 174 7.60 7.81 7.34
CA ILE A 174 8.00 8.90 6.42
C ILE A 174 9.08 8.40 5.45
N SER A 175 10.04 7.61 5.92
CA SER A 175 11.07 7.02 5.07
C SER A 175 10.49 6.07 4.03
N GLN A 176 9.44 5.31 4.38
CA GLN A 176 8.77 4.40 3.46
C GLN A 176 8.05 5.15 2.32
N VAL A 177 7.47 6.32 2.60
CA VAL A 177 6.89 7.19 1.56
C VAL A 177 7.94 7.63 0.54
N SER A 178 9.17 7.92 0.97
CA SER A 178 10.25 8.25 0.05
C SER A 178 10.61 7.08 -0.88
N VAL A 179 10.54 5.84 -0.38
CA VAL A 179 10.79 4.64 -1.20
C VAL A 179 9.74 4.51 -2.29
N SER A 180 8.45 4.66 -1.98
CA SER A 180 7.40 4.55 -3.00
C SER A 180 7.52 5.65 -4.08
N MET A 181 7.83 6.89 -3.70
CA MET A 181 8.09 7.98 -4.65
C MET A 181 9.32 7.69 -5.53
N LYS A 182 10.36 7.06 -4.96
CA LYS A 182 11.55 6.65 -5.71
C LYS A 182 11.22 5.58 -6.74
N ASP A 183 10.34 4.64 -6.40
CA ASP A 183 9.90 3.60 -7.33
C ASP A 183 9.17 4.23 -8.51
N VAL A 184 8.25 5.18 -8.27
CA VAL A 184 7.60 5.95 -9.35
C VAL A 184 8.61 6.70 -10.21
N LEU A 185 9.58 7.39 -9.60
CA LEU A 185 10.64 8.09 -10.33
C LEU A 185 11.43 7.13 -11.24
N ASN A 186 11.78 5.94 -10.73
CA ASN A 186 12.50 4.94 -11.50
C ASN A 186 11.65 4.43 -12.67
N GLU A 187 10.36 4.18 -12.46
CA GLU A 187 9.44 3.75 -13.52
C GLU A 187 9.25 4.84 -14.59
N MET A 188 9.04 6.10 -14.20
CA MET A 188 8.92 7.22 -15.14
C MET A 188 10.20 7.46 -15.96
N ASN A 189 11.38 7.22 -15.38
CA ASN A 189 12.66 7.31 -16.10
C ASN A 189 12.88 6.16 -17.10
N LYS A 190 12.13 5.05 -16.99
CA LYS A 190 12.17 3.95 -17.97
C LYS A 190 11.27 4.21 -19.18
N VAL A 191 10.34 5.15 -19.09
CA VAL A 191 9.45 5.52 -20.21
C VAL A 191 10.30 6.13 -21.33
N LYS A 192 10.42 5.41 -22.45
CA LYS A 192 11.27 5.76 -23.59
C LYS A 192 10.45 5.81 -24.89
N PRO A 193 10.90 6.57 -25.90
CA PRO A 193 10.29 6.54 -27.22
C PRO A 193 10.42 5.16 -27.88
N ALA A 194 9.44 4.83 -28.73
CA ALA A 194 9.49 3.66 -29.58
C ALA A 194 10.79 3.65 -30.41
N CYS A 195 11.49 2.51 -30.43
CA CYS A 195 12.74 2.37 -31.16
C CYS A 195 12.47 2.35 -32.68
N PRO A 196 13.14 3.19 -33.50
CA PRO A 196 12.91 3.23 -34.95
C PRO A 196 13.55 2.05 -35.72
N SER A 197 14.35 1.20 -35.07
CA SER A 197 15.05 0.07 -35.70
C SER A 197 14.39 -1.27 -35.36
N ARG A 198 14.16 -2.10 -36.40
CA ARG A 198 13.59 -3.46 -36.35
C ARG A 198 14.43 -4.51 -35.56
N GLU A 199 15.44 -4.08 -34.83
CA GLU A 199 16.30 -4.93 -34.00
C GLU A 199 16.20 -4.49 -32.54
N CYS A 200 15.03 -4.66 -31.94
CA CYS A 200 14.89 -4.60 -30.49
C CYS A 200 13.92 -5.70 -30.07
N GLU A 201 14.42 -6.62 -29.26
CA GLU A 201 13.59 -7.66 -28.64
C GLU A 201 12.41 -7.03 -27.91
N ALA A 202 11.27 -7.71 -28.00
CA ALA A 202 9.97 -7.28 -27.54
C ALA A 202 9.96 -6.96 -26.02
N SER A 203 10.28 -5.71 -25.68
CA SER A 203 9.84 -5.07 -24.44
C SER A 203 8.67 -4.17 -24.82
N GLY A 204 7.48 -4.76 -24.88
CA GLY A 204 6.26 -4.11 -25.36
C GLY A 204 5.69 -3.09 -24.37
N ASP A 205 6.00 -1.82 -24.60
CA ASP A 205 5.05 -0.71 -24.49
C ASP A 205 5.60 0.47 -25.33
N ASP A 206 5.03 0.66 -26.52
CA ASP A 206 5.34 1.84 -27.34
C ASP A 206 4.58 3.05 -26.77
N PHE A 207 5.30 3.93 -26.05
CA PHE A 207 4.71 5.14 -25.47
C PHE A 207 4.56 6.25 -26.51
N SER A 208 3.42 6.95 -26.47
CA SER A 208 3.20 8.13 -27.29
C SER A 208 4.11 9.30 -26.87
N PRO A 209 4.42 10.25 -27.76
CA PRO A 209 5.15 11.47 -27.41
C PRO A 209 4.53 12.21 -26.22
N GLU A 210 3.20 12.23 -26.16
CA GLU A 210 2.44 12.85 -25.07
C GLU A 210 2.64 12.11 -23.75
N GLN A 211 2.61 10.76 -23.76
CA GLN A 211 2.87 9.96 -22.56
C GLN A 211 4.29 10.19 -22.04
N ILE A 212 5.28 10.28 -22.94
CA ILE A 212 6.69 10.52 -22.57
C ILE A 212 6.87 11.90 -21.93
N GLU A 213 6.23 12.93 -22.48
CA GLU A 213 6.29 14.28 -21.92
C GLU A 213 5.64 14.34 -20.53
N VAL A 214 4.49 13.69 -20.37
CA VAL A 214 3.82 13.59 -19.07
C VAL A 214 4.63 12.76 -18.07
N ALA A 215 5.24 11.65 -18.48
CA ALA A 215 6.15 10.87 -17.64
C ALA A 215 7.29 11.71 -17.05
N LYS A 216 7.90 12.59 -17.86
CA LYS A 216 8.97 13.50 -17.38
C LYS A 216 8.45 14.45 -16.30
N MET A 217 7.27 15.04 -16.49
CA MET A 217 6.68 15.92 -15.47
C MET A 217 6.35 15.16 -14.17
N VAL A 218 5.86 13.92 -14.27
CA VAL A 218 5.63 13.06 -13.09
C VAL A 218 6.95 12.70 -12.40
N ALA A 219 8.02 12.42 -13.17
CA ALA A 219 9.35 12.17 -12.63
C ALA A 219 9.88 13.39 -11.85
N ASP A 220 9.74 14.60 -12.40
CA ASP A 220 10.16 15.84 -11.74
C ASP A 220 9.39 16.06 -10.43
N ILE A 221 8.06 15.87 -10.44
CA ILE A 221 7.23 15.93 -9.23
C ILE A 221 7.68 14.89 -8.19
N ALA A 222 7.91 13.64 -8.60
CA ALA A 222 8.35 12.57 -7.69
C ALA A 222 9.71 12.89 -7.07
N SER A 223 10.66 13.38 -7.87
CA SER A 223 11.99 13.79 -7.44
C SER A 223 11.94 14.93 -6.42
N GLU A 224 11.21 16.01 -6.71
CA GLU A 224 11.11 17.16 -5.80
C GLU A 224 10.31 16.82 -4.53
N ALA A 225 9.28 15.96 -4.62
CA ALA A 225 8.55 15.47 -3.47
C ALA A 225 9.43 14.62 -2.54
N MET A 226 10.30 13.78 -3.10
CA MET A 226 11.29 13.04 -2.30
C MET A 226 12.21 14.00 -1.53
N MET A 227 12.64 15.12 -2.12
CA MET A 227 13.46 16.11 -1.44
C MET A 227 12.73 16.76 -0.26
N VAL A 228 11.42 17.04 -0.40
CA VAL A 228 10.58 17.49 0.72
C VAL A 228 10.54 16.46 1.84
N ILE A 229 10.30 15.19 1.51
CA ILE A 229 10.28 14.08 2.49
C ILE A 229 11.63 13.93 3.20
N ILE A 230 12.75 14.05 2.48
CA ILE A 230 14.10 13.99 3.06
C ILE A 230 14.29 15.10 4.09
N VAL A 231 13.89 16.34 3.78
CA VAL A 231 14.01 17.46 4.72
C VAL A 231 13.09 17.27 5.93
N ILE A 232 11.85 16.81 5.73
CA ILE A 232 10.92 16.47 6.84
C ILE A 232 11.52 15.40 7.75
N ARG A 233 12.18 14.39 7.19
CA ARG A 233 12.86 13.35 7.97
C ARG A 233 14.02 13.92 8.79
N VAL A 234 14.80 14.84 8.22
CA VAL A 234 15.87 15.53 8.97
C VAL A 234 15.27 16.32 10.13
N ILE A 235 14.19 17.08 9.89
CA ILE A 235 13.48 17.81 10.95
C ILE A 235 13.00 16.83 12.03
N THR A 236 12.35 15.74 11.65
CA THR A 236 11.84 14.72 12.59
C THR A 236 12.98 14.14 13.43
N ARG A 237 14.11 13.78 12.82
CA ARG A 237 15.30 13.24 13.49
C ARG A 237 15.88 14.21 14.52
N THR A 238 16.09 15.46 14.13
CA THR A 238 16.60 16.50 15.04
C THR A 238 15.67 16.66 16.25
N MET A 239 14.37 16.45 16.06
CA MET A 239 13.41 16.51 17.16
C MET A 239 13.48 15.33 18.12
N GLU A 240 13.83 14.13 17.65
CA GLU A 240 14.08 12.96 18.53
C GLU A 240 15.26 13.22 19.48
N GLU A 241 16.29 13.89 18.99
CA GLU A 241 17.51 14.20 19.74
C GLU A 241 17.28 15.29 20.79
N GLU A 242 16.39 16.26 20.53
CA GLU A 242 16.14 17.39 21.43
C GLU A 242 15.06 17.15 22.49
N HIS A 243 14.05 16.32 22.21
CA HIS A 243 12.89 16.11 23.09
C HIS A 243 12.64 14.61 23.31
N PRO A 244 13.40 13.95 24.20
CA PRO A 244 13.24 12.52 24.46
C PRO A 244 11.91 12.18 25.16
N LYS A 245 11.19 13.19 25.68
CA LYS A 245 9.86 13.02 26.28
C LYS A 245 8.80 13.37 25.24
N GLU A 246 8.01 12.37 24.86
CA GLU A 246 6.87 12.50 23.93
C GLU A 246 5.87 13.55 24.44
N ASN A 247 6.01 14.81 24.00
CA ASN A 247 5.00 15.84 24.24
C ASN A 247 3.84 15.62 23.26
N SER A 248 2.63 15.39 23.79
CA SER A 248 1.46 14.95 23.01
C SER A 248 1.13 15.88 21.83
N GLY A 249 1.15 17.20 22.03
CA GLY A 249 0.82 18.15 20.96
C GLY A 249 1.84 18.19 19.81
N PHE A 250 3.09 17.81 20.08
CA PHE A 250 4.12 17.68 19.05
C PHE A 250 3.93 16.39 18.24
N VAL A 251 3.75 15.27 18.94
CA VAL A 251 3.50 13.97 18.30
C VAL A 251 2.27 14.05 17.40
N ASP A 252 1.21 14.74 17.82
CA ASP A 252 0.02 14.99 17.00
C ASP A 252 0.33 15.76 15.71
N SER A 253 1.25 16.72 15.75
CA SER A 253 1.66 17.48 14.57
C SER A 253 2.44 16.61 13.59
N LEU A 254 3.32 15.73 14.08
CA LEU A 254 4.03 14.76 13.26
C LEU A 254 3.10 13.70 12.66
N GLU A 255 2.10 13.25 13.39
CA GLU A 255 1.09 12.32 12.87
C GLU A 255 0.29 12.94 11.72
N LYS A 256 -0.09 14.21 11.84
CA LYS A 256 -0.72 14.96 10.74
C LYS A 256 0.23 15.09 9.55
N LEU A 257 1.49 15.44 9.80
CA LEU A 257 2.51 15.57 8.76
C LEU A 257 2.75 14.24 8.02
N LEU A 258 2.82 13.13 8.74
CA LEU A 258 2.95 11.78 8.16
C LEU A 258 1.77 11.46 7.25
N LYS A 259 0.53 11.74 7.69
CA LYS A 259 -0.67 11.50 6.87
C LYS A 259 -0.63 12.30 5.57
N LEU A 260 -0.18 13.55 5.60
CA LEU A 260 0.01 14.37 4.40
C LEU A 260 1.09 13.77 3.48
N CYS A 261 2.21 13.32 4.03
CA CYS A 261 3.27 12.64 3.28
C CYS A 261 2.74 11.37 2.59
N GLN A 262 2.02 10.52 3.32
CA GLN A 262 1.42 9.29 2.79
C GLN A 262 0.42 9.60 1.68
N ARG A 263 -0.46 10.58 1.88
CA ARG A 263 -1.43 11.01 0.87
C ARG A 263 -0.73 11.50 -0.39
N ASN A 264 0.32 12.30 -0.26
CA ASN A 264 1.11 12.76 -1.40
C ASN A 264 1.79 11.60 -2.14
N GLY A 265 2.32 10.61 -1.40
CA GLY A 265 2.88 9.39 -1.99
C GLY A 265 1.88 8.65 -2.88
N VAL A 266 0.64 8.47 -2.39
CA VAL A 266 -0.44 7.82 -3.15
C VAL A 266 -0.82 8.63 -4.40
N LEU A 267 -0.93 9.95 -4.29
CA LEU A 267 -1.26 10.79 -5.44
C LEU A 267 -0.17 10.73 -6.52
N ILE A 268 1.11 10.68 -6.13
CA ILE A 268 2.23 10.56 -7.07
C ILE A 268 2.25 9.18 -7.74
N GLU A 269 1.94 8.10 -7.01
CA GLU A 269 1.76 6.76 -7.57
C GLU A 269 0.58 6.72 -8.56
N GLU A 270 -0.52 7.40 -8.25
CA GLU A 270 -1.68 7.53 -9.13
C GLU A 270 -1.32 8.29 -10.42
N LEU A 271 -0.55 9.39 -10.30
CA LEU A 271 -0.01 10.12 -11.46
C LEU A 271 0.84 9.21 -12.36
N GLY A 272 1.75 8.42 -11.77
CA GLY A 272 2.54 7.44 -12.51
C GLY A 272 1.68 6.41 -13.23
N THR A 273 0.63 5.91 -12.55
CA THR A 273 -0.33 4.95 -13.11
C THR A 273 -1.09 5.53 -14.30
N PHE A 274 -1.45 6.81 -14.28
CA PHE A 274 -2.13 7.44 -15.41
C PHE A 274 -1.31 7.46 -16.69
N VAL A 275 0.03 7.51 -16.60
CA VAL A 275 0.92 7.52 -17.77
C VAL A 275 0.81 6.20 -18.55
N TYR A 276 0.72 5.06 -17.86
CA TYR A 276 0.66 3.73 -18.47
C TYR A 276 -0.71 3.35 -19.04
N HIS A 277 -1.74 4.18 -18.84
CA HIS A 277 -3.11 3.84 -19.24
C HIS A 277 -3.69 4.83 -20.25
N PRO A 278 -3.40 4.66 -21.56
CA PRO A 278 -4.00 5.48 -22.60
C PRO A 278 -5.51 5.17 -22.78
N PRO A 279 -6.33 6.17 -23.17
CA PRO A 279 -5.97 7.57 -23.32
C PRO A 279 -5.71 8.25 -21.96
N LEU A 280 -4.79 9.22 -21.95
CA LEU A 280 -4.43 9.96 -20.74
C LEU A 280 -5.67 10.57 -20.09
N LYS A 281 -5.86 10.32 -18.79
CA LYS A 281 -7.01 10.81 -18.02
C LYS A 281 -6.78 12.26 -17.57
N ILE A 282 -6.63 13.19 -18.53
CA ILE A 282 -6.19 14.58 -18.31
C ILE A 282 -6.94 15.27 -17.16
N ASP A 283 -8.28 15.19 -17.13
CA ASP A 283 -9.08 15.80 -16.05
C ASP A 283 -8.73 15.26 -14.66
N LYS A 284 -8.49 13.94 -14.55
CA LYS A 284 -8.08 13.31 -13.29
C LYS A 284 -6.67 13.73 -12.91
N MET A 285 -5.77 13.83 -13.88
CA MET A 285 -4.39 14.28 -13.65
C MET A 285 -4.37 15.71 -13.12
N ILE A 286 -5.14 16.63 -13.74
CA ILE A 286 -5.31 18.02 -13.28
C ILE A 286 -5.86 18.05 -11.85
N GLN A 287 -6.91 17.27 -11.55
CA GLN A 287 -7.46 17.19 -10.21
C GLN A 287 -6.42 16.68 -9.19
N THR A 288 -5.64 15.68 -9.58
CA THR A 288 -4.61 15.06 -8.73
C THR A 288 -3.49 16.05 -8.39
N VAL A 289 -2.99 16.80 -9.38
CA VAL A 289 -1.94 17.82 -9.13
C VAL A 289 -2.44 18.99 -8.28
N LYS A 290 -3.72 19.39 -8.43
CA LYS A 290 -4.34 20.42 -7.57
C LYS A 290 -4.46 19.97 -6.11
N ILE A 291 -4.84 18.71 -5.88
CA ILE A 291 -4.88 18.14 -4.52
C ILE A 291 -3.45 18.09 -3.95
N LEU A 292 -2.46 17.74 -4.77
CA LEU A 292 -1.06 17.70 -4.36
C LEU A 292 -0.55 19.10 -3.95
N GLU A 293 -0.90 20.14 -4.70
CA GLU A 293 -0.58 21.54 -4.34
C GLU A 293 -1.21 21.94 -3.00
N GLY A 294 -2.51 21.68 -2.81
CA GLY A 294 -3.19 22.00 -1.55
C GLY A 294 -2.62 21.25 -0.34
N ASN A 295 -2.24 19.98 -0.52
CA ASN A 295 -1.57 19.22 0.53
C ASN A 295 -0.18 19.81 0.85
N LEU A 296 0.55 20.30 -0.16
CA LEU A 296 1.87 20.94 0.05
C LEU A 296 1.75 22.20 0.91
N ASP A 297 0.71 23.02 0.69
CA ASP A 297 0.44 24.17 1.55
C ASP A 297 0.17 23.75 3.00
N GLU A 298 -0.54 22.64 3.21
CA GLU A 298 -0.77 22.10 4.55
C GLU A 298 0.51 21.54 5.18
N VAL A 299 1.37 20.87 4.41
CA VAL A 299 2.70 20.42 4.86
C VAL A 299 3.53 21.61 5.33
N GLU A 300 3.58 22.70 4.55
CA GLU A 300 4.27 23.93 4.93
C GLU A 300 3.70 24.53 6.23
N ALA A 301 2.37 24.57 6.36
CA ALA A 301 1.70 25.06 7.57
C ALA A 301 2.02 24.20 8.81
N GLN A 302 2.03 22.88 8.69
CA GLN A 302 2.37 21.97 9.79
C GLN A 302 3.83 22.14 10.23
N VAL A 303 4.78 22.22 9.28
CA VAL A 303 6.20 22.44 9.60
C VAL A 303 6.40 23.80 10.27
N LYS A 304 5.71 24.85 9.80
CA LYS A 304 5.73 26.17 10.43
C LYS A 304 5.12 26.15 11.84
N HIS A 305 4.03 25.41 12.05
CA HIS A 305 3.37 25.27 13.35
C HIS A 305 4.31 24.63 14.39
N MET A 306 5.14 23.67 13.98
CA MET A 306 6.15 23.06 14.83
C MET A 306 7.28 24.04 15.23
N LYS A 307 7.28 25.28 14.70
CA LYS A 307 8.29 26.34 14.91
C LYS A 307 9.72 25.87 14.64
N ARG A 308 9.89 24.88 13.74
CA ARG A 308 11.21 24.32 13.41
C ARG A 308 11.63 24.76 12.02
N SER A 309 12.89 25.15 11.92
CA SER A 309 13.48 25.68 10.70
C SER A 309 14.53 24.72 10.17
N SER A 310 14.24 24.09 9.03
CA SER A 310 15.31 23.78 8.08
C SER A 310 15.33 24.88 7.04
N ASN A 311 16.47 25.57 6.87
CA ASN A 311 16.61 26.62 5.86
C ASN A 311 16.37 26.08 4.43
N ALA A 312 16.56 24.77 4.23
CA ALA A 312 16.30 24.11 2.96
C ALA A 312 14.80 23.87 2.70
N PHE A 313 13.97 23.79 3.74
CA PHE A 313 12.56 23.38 3.63
C PHE A 313 11.72 24.28 2.69
N PRO A 314 11.76 25.63 2.81
CA PRO A 314 11.04 26.50 1.89
C PRO A 314 11.55 26.39 0.44
N GLY A 315 12.84 26.06 0.27
CA GLY A 315 13.46 25.90 -1.05
C GLY A 315 12.94 24.65 -1.77
N VAL A 316 12.93 23.50 -1.08
CA VAL A 316 12.43 22.25 -1.66
C VAL A 316 10.92 22.29 -1.91
N CYS A 317 10.14 22.94 -1.04
CA CYS A 317 8.70 23.09 -1.28
C CYS A 317 8.41 23.99 -2.48
N ARG A 318 9.20 25.06 -2.68
CA ARG A 318 9.06 25.91 -3.88
C ARG A 318 9.31 25.13 -5.16
N LYS A 319 10.37 24.33 -5.22
CA LYS A 319 10.68 23.51 -6.40
C LYS A 319 9.57 22.51 -6.72
N LEU A 320 9.04 21.82 -5.71
CA LEU A 320 7.90 20.92 -5.89
C LEU A 320 6.67 21.69 -6.40
N ARG A 321 6.37 22.86 -5.82
CA ARG A 321 5.27 23.72 -6.26
C ARG A 321 5.43 24.16 -7.72
N ASP A 322 6.64 24.51 -8.13
CA ASP A 322 6.93 24.90 -9.52
C ASP A 322 6.74 23.73 -10.49
N ALA A 323 7.17 22.51 -10.12
CA ALA A 323 6.94 21.31 -10.90
C ALA A 323 5.44 20.95 -11.04
N ILE A 324 4.69 21.08 -9.95
CA ILE A 324 3.22 20.87 -9.94
C ILE A 324 2.53 21.86 -10.89
N LYS A 325 2.87 23.15 -10.80
CA LYS A 325 2.28 24.19 -11.64
C LYS A 325 2.61 24.02 -13.12
N LEU A 326 3.85 23.63 -13.42
CA LEU A 326 4.25 23.33 -14.80
C LEU A 326 3.37 22.23 -15.40
N MET A 327 3.17 21.14 -14.66
CA MET A 327 2.32 20.03 -15.10
C MET A 327 0.85 20.45 -15.26
N GLU A 328 0.31 21.22 -14.32
CA GLU A 328 -1.07 21.72 -14.41
C GLU A 328 -1.30 22.55 -15.68
N VAL A 329 -0.43 23.53 -15.95
CA VAL A 329 -0.55 24.41 -17.12
C VAL A 329 -0.51 23.61 -18.42
N GLU A 330 0.42 22.66 -18.53
CA GLU A 330 0.59 21.84 -19.75
C GLU A 330 -0.59 20.87 -19.93
N LEU A 331 -1.17 20.34 -18.85
CA LEU A 331 -2.37 19.51 -18.92
C LEU A 331 -3.62 20.32 -19.31
N GLU A 332 -3.81 21.52 -18.76
CA GLU A 332 -4.93 22.40 -19.12
C GLU A 332 -4.86 22.84 -20.58
N LYS A 333 -3.65 23.14 -21.08
CA LYS A 333 -3.43 23.41 -22.50
C LYS A 333 -3.82 22.22 -23.38
N ARG A 334 -3.42 20.99 -23.03
CA ARG A 334 -3.82 19.78 -23.75
C ARG A 334 -5.32 19.55 -23.71
N LYS A 335 -5.96 19.78 -22.56
CA LYS A 335 -7.41 19.70 -22.42
C LYS A 335 -8.11 20.65 -23.37
N HIS A 336 -7.66 21.91 -23.44
CA HIS A 336 -8.21 22.91 -24.35
C HIS A 336 -8.03 22.50 -25.83
N LEU A 337 -6.84 22.03 -26.21
CA LEU A 337 -6.57 21.55 -27.58
C LEU A 337 -7.46 20.35 -27.95
N ASN A 338 -7.65 19.40 -27.03
CA ASN A 338 -8.54 18.26 -27.26
C ASN A 338 -10.00 18.69 -27.45
N GLN A 339 -10.46 19.70 -26.70
CA GLN A 339 -11.81 20.25 -26.88
C GLN A 339 -11.98 20.90 -28.26
N ILE A 340 -10.97 21.66 -28.73
CA ILE A 340 -10.96 22.24 -30.08
C ILE A 340 -11.02 21.13 -31.13
N LEU A 341 -10.17 20.10 -31.00
CA LEU A 341 -10.11 18.98 -31.93
C LEU A 341 -11.45 18.26 -32.04
N VAL A 342 -12.09 17.95 -30.90
CA VAL A 342 -13.42 17.32 -30.86
C VAL A 342 -14.48 18.22 -31.51
N SER A 343 -14.43 19.53 -31.26
CA SER A 343 -15.35 20.50 -31.89
C SER A 343 -15.21 20.52 -33.42
N HIS A 344 -13.97 20.56 -33.93
CA HIS A 344 -13.70 20.50 -35.36
C HIS A 344 -14.12 19.16 -35.96
N GLN A 345 -13.84 18.05 -35.28
CA GLN A 345 -14.21 16.71 -35.73
C GLN A 345 -15.73 16.56 -35.84
N ASN A 346 -16.49 17.03 -34.84
CA ASN A 346 -17.96 17.07 -34.89
C ASN A 346 -18.46 17.95 -36.04
N THR A 347 -17.84 19.10 -36.27
CA THR A 347 -18.17 19.99 -37.39
C THR A 347 -17.97 19.29 -38.74
N ILE A 348 -16.85 18.58 -38.91
CA ILE A 348 -16.55 17.80 -40.12
C ILE A 348 -17.56 16.67 -40.29
N TYR A 349 -17.84 15.88 -39.25
CA TYR A 349 -18.81 14.79 -39.33
C TYR A 349 -20.22 15.29 -39.69
N ASN A 350 -20.67 16.37 -39.06
CA ASN A 350 -21.96 16.99 -39.38
C ASN A 350 -21.99 17.49 -40.84
N THR A 351 -20.87 18.05 -41.31
CA THR A 351 -20.75 18.49 -42.71
C THR A 351 -20.80 17.31 -43.67
N LEU A 352 -20.11 16.20 -43.36
CA LEU A 352 -20.12 14.98 -44.19
C LEU A 352 -21.50 14.32 -44.23
N GLN A 353 -22.28 14.37 -43.15
CA GLN A 353 -23.66 13.86 -43.13
C GLN A 353 -24.60 14.63 -44.08
N LEU A 354 -24.32 15.91 -44.36
CA LEU A 354 -25.06 16.68 -45.38
C LEU A 354 -24.78 16.20 -46.82
N PHE A 355 -23.74 15.37 -47.02
CA PHE A 355 -23.36 14.83 -48.32
C PHE A 355 -23.78 13.36 -48.51
N ASP A 356 -24.82 12.89 -47.81
CA ASP A 356 -25.28 11.49 -47.85
C ASP A 356 -25.42 10.95 -49.29
N PRO A 357 -24.57 9.99 -49.73
CA PRO A 357 -24.61 9.45 -51.07
C PRO A 357 -25.77 8.46 -51.29
N THR A 358 -26.58 8.16 -50.26
CA THR A 358 -27.75 7.28 -50.37
C THR A 358 -29.06 8.02 -50.67
N ALA A 359 -29.04 9.35 -50.73
CA ALA A 359 -30.17 10.13 -51.22
C ALA A 359 -30.39 9.85 -52.72
N SER A 360 -31.55 9.27 -53.06
CA SER A 360 -32.04 9.17 -54.44
C SER A 360 -31.92 10.53 -55.14
N PRO A 361 -31.62 10.59 -56.46
CA PRO A 361 -31.51 11.85 -57.20
C PRO A 361 -32.90 12.47 -57.40
N THR A 362 -33.52 12.93 -56.32
CA THR A 362 -34.66 13.83 -56.33
C THR A 362 -34.11 15.22 -56.08
N GLU A 363 -34.05 16.00 -57.16
CA GLU A 363 -33.89 17.45 -57.40
C GLU A 363 -33.72 18.50 -56.26
N GLU A 364 -33.52 18.17 -54.99
CA GLU A 364 -33.07 19.15 -54.00
C GLU A 364 -31.55 19.28 -54.07
N LYS A 365 -31.11 20.17 -54.97
CA LYS A 365 -29.75 20.70 -54.98
C LYS A 365 -29.37 21.14 -53.57
N VAL A 366 -28.39 20.47 -52.97
CA VAL A 366 -27.71 20.94 -51.77
C VAL A 366 -27.40 22.43 -51.94
N ASN A 367 -28.02 23.28 -51.11
CA ASN A 367 -27.81 24.72 -51.20
C ASN A 367 -26.41 25.04 -50.67
N TRP A 368 -25.47 25.25 -51.60
CA TRP A 368 -24.09 25.58 -51.28
C TRP A 368 -23.95 26.85 -50.43
N ASN A 369 -24.91 27.77 -50.46
CA ASN A 369 -24.91 28.93 -49.57
C ASN A 369 -25.15 28.55 -48.10
N ASP A 370 -25.93 27.50 -47.83
CA ASP A 370 -26.18 27.04 -46.47
C ASP A 370 -24.98 26.25 -45.95
N VAL A 371 -24.32 25.46 -46.81
CA VAL A 371 -23.04 24.80 -46.52
C VAL A 371 -21.94 25.82 -46.24
N LEU A 372 -21.79 26.85 -47.09
CA LEU A 372 -20.83 27.94 -46.90
C LEU A 372 -21.12 28.75 -45.63
N LYS A 373 -22.40 29.07 -45.35
CA LYS A 373 -22.77 29.74 -44.10
C LYS A 373 -22.45 28.88 -42.87
N CYS A 374 -22.66 27.57 -42.93
CA CYS A 374 -22.29 26.67 -41.83
C CYS A 374 -20.77 26.65 -41.61
N LEU A 375 -19.98 26.53 -42.68
CA LEU A 375 -18.52 26.56 -42.61
C LEU A 375 -17.98 27.91 -42.10
N ILE A 376 -18.48 29.01 -42.65
CA ILE A 376 -18.08 30.38 -42.27
C ILE A 376 -18.47 30.69 -40.83
N ASN A 377 -19.68 30.31 -40.40
CA ASN A 377 -20.11 30.53 -39.01
C ASN A 377 -19.34 29.65 -38.03
N SER A 378 -18.90 28.46 -38.42
CA SER A 378 -18.05 27.61 -37.58
C SER A 378 -16.61 28.13 -37.50
N LEU A 379 -16.06 28.64 -38.60
CA LEU A 379 -14.71 29.25 -38.64
C LEU A 379 -14.64 30.58 -37.87
N ASN A 380 -15.74 31.35 -37.81
CA ASN A 380 -15.80 32.65 -37.15
C ASN A 380 -16.24 32.60 -35.68
N LYS A 381 -16.53 31.42 -35.11
CA LYS A 381 -17.06 31.28 -33.74
C LYS A 381 -16.02 31.12 -32.64
N HIS A 382 -14.72 31.08 -32.94
CA HIS A 382 -13.68 31.08 -31.92
C HIS A 382 -12.51 32.02 -32.28
N PRO A 383 -12.02 32.85 -31.32
CA PRO A 383 -10.87 33.72 -31.49
C PRO A 383 -9.53 32.95 -31.50
#